data_AF-A0A7C3AQX8-F1
#
_entry.id   AF-A0A7C3AQX8-F1
#
_cell.length_a   1.000
_cell.length_b   1.000
_cell.length_c   1.000
_cell.angle_alpha   90.00
_cell.angle_beta   90.00
_cell.angle_gamma   90.00
#
_symmetry.space_group_name_H-M   'P 1'
#
loop_
_entity.id
_entity.type
_entity.pdbx_description
1 polymer ?
#
loop_
_entity_poly.entity_id
_entity_poly.type
_entity_poly.pdbx_seq_one_letter_code
_entity_poly.pdbx_strand_id
1 'polypeptide(L)' 'MSKVAIITDSTAGLPAQLVERYGIRIVTNVVIYRILQRHR' A
#
# COMPACT_ATOMS: atom_id res chain seq x y z
N MET A 1 -23.49 3.61 17.41
CA MET A 1 -22.07 3.28 17.15
C MET A 1 -21.68 3.88 15.80
N SER A 2 -20.63 4.70 15.71
CA SER A 2 -20.11 5.14 14.42
C SER A 2 -19.29 4.02 13.78
N LYS A 3 -19.32 3.92 12.45
CA LYS A 3 -18.54 2.93 11.70
C LYS A 3 -17.12 3.45 11.54
N VAL A 4 -16.12 2.62 11.88
CA VAL A 4 -14.70 2.92 11.64
C VAL A 4 -14.26 2.26 10.34
N ALA A 5 -13.56 3.02 9.50
CA ALA A 5 -12.93 2.49 8.29
C ALA A 5 -11.44 2.22 8.55
N ILE A 6 -10.92 1.11 8.01
CA ILE A 6 -9.49 0.79 8.05
C ILE A 6 -8.92 1.10 6.66
N ILE A 7 -7.91 1.96 6.63
CA ILE A 7 -7.24 2.42 5.41
C ILE A 7 -5.74 2.27 5.63
N THR A 8 -5.04 1.66 4.67
CA THR A 8 -3.58 1.53 4.66
C THR A 8 -3.07 1.68 3.23
N ASP A 9 -1.76 1.60 3.03
CA ASP A 9 -1.14 1.68 1.71
C ASP A 9 -0.54 0.34 1.25
N SER A 10 -0.15 0.28 -0.02
CA SER A 10 0.36 -0.95 -0.65
C SER A 10 1.65 -1.50 -0.04
N THR A 11 2.34 -0.75 0.83
CA THR A 11 3.56 -1.22 1.51
C THR A 11 3.29 -2.05 2.76
N ALA A 12 2.03 -2.08 3.23
CA ALA A 12 1.64 -2.92 4.36
C ALA A 12 1.74 -4.43 4.07
N GLY A 13 1.81 -4.82 2.79
CA GLY A 13 2.03 -6.22 2.39
C GLY A 13 0.93 -7.18 2.86
N LEU A 14 -0.30 -6.69 3.06
CA LEU A 14 -1.40 -7.51 3.56
C LEU A 14 -1.81 -8.57 2.52
N PRO A 15 -2.03 -9.83 2.94
CA PRO A 15 -2.66 -10.83 2.09
C PRO A 15 -4.03 -10.37 1.59
N ALA A 16 -4.31 -10.59 0.31
CA ALA A 16 -5.56 -10.17 -0.34
C ALA A 16 -6.82 -10.69 0.40
N GLN A 17 -6.75 -11.89 0.96
CA GLN A 17 -7.86 -12.49 1.71
C GLN A 17 -8.22 -11.68 2.96
N LEU A 18 -7.25 -11.02 3.60
CA LEU A 18 -7.50 -10.15 4.75
C LEU A 18 -8.10 -8.82 4.32
N VAL A 19 -7.64 -8.26 3.19
CA VAL A 19 -8.17 -7.03 2.62
C VAL A 19 -9.65 -7.17 2.30
N GLU A 20 -10.01 -8.27 1.63
CA GLU A 20 -11.40 -8.59 1.28
C GLU A 20 -12.24 -8.86 2.54
N ARG A 21 -11.78 -9.74 3.43
CA ARG A 21 -12.52 -10.15 4.63
C ARG A 21 -12.86 -8.97 5.54
N TYR A 22 -11.95 -8.02 5.71
CA TYR A 22 -12.12 -6.91 6.64
C TYR A 22 -12.51 -5.59 5.95
N GLY A 23 -12.70 -5.58 4.63
CA GLY A 23 -13.04 -4.37 3.87
C GLY A 23 -12.01 -3.26 4.01
N ILE A 24 -10.71 -3.63 4.07
CA ILE A 24 -9.61 -2.68 4.22
C ILE A 24 -9.42 -1.94 2.89
N ARG A 25 -9.32 -0.61 2.93
CA ARG A 25 -9.01 0.17 1.73
C ARG A 25 -7.50 0.30 1.58
N ILE A 26 -6.98 -0.11 0.42
CA ILE A 26 -5.57 0.03 0.06
C ILE A 26 -5.38 1.26 -0.83
N VAL A 27 -4.45 2.14 -0.45
CA VAL A 27 -3.95 3.23 -1.28
C VAL A 27 -2.66 2.78 -1.97
N THR A 28 -2.60 2.87 -3.30
CA THR A 28 -1.43 2.40 -4.05
C THR A 28 -0.32 3.45 -4.05
N ASN A 29 0.88 3.08 -3.58
CA ASN A 29 2.06 3.93 -3.67
C ASN A 29 2.68 3.85 -5.07
N VAL A 30 3.16 4.98 -5.58
CA VAL A 30 3.89 5.06 -6.84
C VAL A 30 5.39 4.88 -6.56
N VAL A 31 6.04 3.98 -7.30
CA VAL A 31 7.49 3.77 -7.20
C VAL A 31 8.21 4.77 -8.10
N ILE A 32 9.12 5.57 -7.52
CA ILE A 32 9.98 6.51 -8.24
C ILE A 32 11.43 6.07 -8.03
N TYR A 33 12.17 5.86 -9.12
CA TYR A 33 13.61 5.53 -9.06
C TYR A 33 14.46 6.64 -9.67
N ARG A 34 15.62 6.89 -9.08
CA ARG A 34 16.68 7.73 -9.66
C ARG A 34 17.79 6.81 -10.15
N ILE A 35 18.17 6.94 -11.42
CA ILE A 35 19.36 6.26 -11.95
C ILE A 35 20.59 7.06 -11.50
N LEU A 36 21.43 6.45 -10.68
CA LEU A 36 22.76 6.98 -10.38
C LEU A 36 23.68 6.64 -11.56
N GLN A 37 23.96 7.63 -12.42
CA GLN A 37 25.01 7.48 -13.42
C GLN A 37 26.37 7.39 -12.71
N ARG A 38 26.98 6.21 -12.72
CA ARG A 38 28.39 6.04 -12.34
C ARG A 38 29.24 6.52 -13.51
N HIS A 39 29.85 7.69 -13.39
CA HIS A 39 30.94 8.10 -14.27
C HIS A 39 32.13 7.16 -14.01
N ARG A 40 32.57 6.45 -15.06
CA ARG A 40 33.86 5.77 -15.12
C ARG A 40 34.87 6.69 -15.77
#